data_AF-A0A3D6BWU0-F1
#
_entry.id   AF-A0A3D6BWU0-F1
#
_cell.length_a   1.000
_cell.length_b   1.000
_cell.length_c   1.000
_cell.angle_alpha   90.00
_cell.angle_beta   90.00
_cell.angle_gamma   90.00
#
_symmetry.space_group_name_H-M   'P 1'
#
loop_
_entity.id
_entity.type
_entity.pdbx_description
1 polymer ?
#
loop_
_entity_poly.entity_id
_entity_poly.type
_entity_poly.pdbx_seq_one_letter_code
_entity_poly.pdbx_strand_id
1 'polypeptide(L)'
;MFLIPSIFVASTTLSFDANFRTNIAFVLSGPVCLGLAALFCYDKQVTFKQMSQILLYMLLPIIAHTVYVYFYAPDLKDMITGTGSNRAAAGGFGANQVASALGLGMFILGIRIFINSPTLSLKLFNTFLLVIMSYRAVITFSRGGVITAILCMIIFLVVYYAQATSKVKTQVIGGFVLFVTALVLGWMISSS
;
A
#
# COMPACT_ATOMS: atom_id res chain seq x y z
N MET A 1 5.08 16.05 -15.57
CA MET A 1 5.44 17.48 -15.43
C MET A 1 5.88 17.86 -14.01
N PHE A 2 5.28 17.33 -12.92
CA PHE A 2 5.72 17.59 -11.52
C PHE A 2 7.05 16.94 -11.08
N LEU A 3 7.67 16.13 -11.93
CA LEU A 3 8.96 15.48 -11.65
C LEU A 3 10.16 16.39 -11.92
N ILE A 4 10.04 17.34 -12.85
CA ILE A 4 11.14 18.25 -13.21
C ILE A 4 11.50 19.17 -12.03
N PRO A 5 10.53 19.79 -11.31
CA PRO A 5 10.85 20.59 -10.14
C PRO A 5 11.51 19.80 -9.01
N SER A 6 11.11 18.54 -8.78
CA SER A 6 11.71 17.70 -7.71
C SER A 6 13.15 17.30 -8.04
N ILE A 7 13.46 17.02 -9.31
CA ILE A 7 14.83 16.78 -9.78
C ILE A 7 15.71 18.02 -9.57
N PHE A 8 15.19 19.22 -9.89
CA PHE A 8 15.90 20.48 -9.73
C PHE A 8 16.16 20.85 -8.26
N VAL A 9 15.17 20.66 -7.39
CA VAL A 9 15.33 20.88 -5.94
C VAL A 9 16.34 19.88 -5.36
N ALA A 10 16.30 18.62 -5.78
CA ALA A 10 17.29 17.64 -5.35
C ALA A 10 18.72 18.01 -5.75
N SER A 11 18.93 18.43 -7.01
CA SER A 11 20.28 18.76 -7.50
C SER A 11 20.89 19.99 -6.84
N THR A 12 20.08 20.87 -6.28
CA THR A 12 20.53 22.12 -5.61
C THR A 12 20.66 21.98 -4.09
N THR A 13 20.11 20.93 -3.48
CA THR A 13 20.12 20.72 -2.01
C THR A 13 21.06 19.61 -1.53
N LEU A 14 21.53 18.74 -2.43
CA LEU A 14 22.51 17.70 -2.08
C LEU A 14 23.93 18.27 -1.97
N SER A 15 24.55 18.14 -0.79
CA SER A 15 25.98 18.43 -0.58
C SER A 15 26.87 17.39 -1.28
N PHE A 16 27.97 17.86 -1.88
CA PHE A 16 28.90 17.07 -2.71
C PHE A 16 29.80 16.09 -1.93
N ASP A 17 29.53 15.85 -0.66
CA ASP A 17 30.39 15.04 0.22
C ASP A 17 30.21 13.52 -0.02
N ALA A 18 31.02 12.69 0.66
CA ALA A 18 31.37 11.27 0.43
C ALA A 18 30.29 10.24 -0.01
N ASN A 19 29.00 10.60 -0.08
CA ASN A 19 27.90 9.77 -0.56
C ASN A 19 27.09 10.38 -1.72
N PHE A 20 27.65 11.36 -2.44
CA PHE A 20 26.97 12.06 -3.55
C PHE A 20 26.26 11.13 -4.54
N ARG A 21 26.93 10.08 -5.01
CA ARG A 21 26.34 9.10 -5.95
C ARG A 21 25.13 8.37 -5.35
N THR A 22 25.23 7.92 -4.11
CA THR A 22 24.16 7.19 -3.41
C THR A 22 22.96 8.09 -3.17
N ASN A 23 23.19 9.33 -2.76
CA ASN A 23 22.13 10.28 -2.48
C ASN A 23 21.41 10.71 -3.76
N ILE A 24 22.14 10.96 -4.86
CA ILE A 24 21.54 11.24 -6.16
C ILE A 24 20.71 10.06 -6.65
N ALA A 25 21.26 8.84 -6.59
CA ALA A 25 20.53 7.64 -7.01
C ALA A 25 19.25 7.45 -6.18
N PHE A 26 19.32 7.67 -4.86
CA PHE A 26 18.16 7.57 -3.97
C PHE A 26 17.06 8.57 -4.33
N VAL A 27 17.41 9.84 -4.59
CA VAL A 27 16.41 10.89 -4.87
C VAL A 27 15.87 10.82 -6.30
N LEU A 28 16.71 10.52 -7.30
CA LEU A 28 16.31 10.53 -8.71
C LEU A 28 15.68 9.23 -9.21
N SER A 29 15.95 8.09 -8.55
CA SER A 29 15.44 6.78 -9.01
C SER A 29 13.91 6.73 -9.10
N GLY A 30 13.21 7.28 -8.10
CA GLY A 30 11.74 7.34 -8.09
C GLY A 30 11.18 8.14 -9.29
N PRO A 31 11.55 9.43 -9.44
CA PRO A 31 11.17 10.25 -10.59
C PRO A 31 11.50 9.63 -11.95
N VAL A 32 12.70 9.08 -12.13
CA VAL A 32 13.12 8.47 -13.39
C VAL A 32 12.29 7.23 -13.69
N CYS A 33 12.09 6.34 -12.70
CA CYS A 33 11.24 5.17 -12.85
C CYS A 33 9.81 5.56 -13.24
N LEU A 34 9.24 6.59 -12.60
CA LEU A 34 7.89 7.06 -12.90
C LEU A 34 7.81 7.70 -14.29
N GLY A 35 8.84 8.44 -14.70
CA GLY A 35 8.94 9.01 -16.04
C GLY A 35 8.97 7.94 -17.12
N LEU A 36 9.80 6.91 -16.96
CA LEU A 36 9.88 5.79 -17.89
C LEU A 36 8.56 4.99 -17.93
N ALA A 37 7.94 4.74 -16.77
CA ALA A 37 6.64 4.08 -16.71
C ALA A 37 5.54 4.90 -17.41
N ALA A 38 5.53 6.23 -17.24
CA ALA A 38 4.58 7.11 -17.91
C ALA A 38 4.76 7.10 -19.43
N LEU A 39 6.01 7.12 -19.92
CA LEU A 39 6.31 7.00 -21.35
C LEU A 39 5.89 5.65 -21.92
N PHE A 40 6.17 4.56 -21.20
CA PHE A 40 5.75 3.21 -21.60
C PHE A 40 4.22 3.06 -21.67
N CYS A 41 3.51 3.67 -20.72
CA CYS A 41 2.05 3.65 -20.65
C CYS A 41 1.39 4.69 -21.56
N TYR A 42 2.16 5.54 -22.26
CA TYR A 42 1.60 6.57 -23.12
C TYR A 42 0.75 5.94 -24.23
N ASP A 43 -0.48 6.43 -24.36
CA ASP A 43 -1.50 5.98 -25.32
C ASP A 43 -1.86 4.48 -25.24
N LYS A 44 -1.46 3.77 -24.17
CA LYS A 44 -1.88 2.38 -23.99
C LYS A 44 -3.30 2.30 -23.44
N GLN A 45 -4.19 1.70 -24.22
CA GLN A 45 -5.52 1.35 -23.74
C GLN A 45 -5.45 0.08 -22.88
N VAL A 46 -6.00 0.17 -21.66
CA VAL A 46 -6.03 -0.95 -20.70
C VAL A 46 -7.47 -1.32 -20.44
N THR A 47 -7.85 -2.55 -20.81
CA THR A 47 -9.18 -3.09 -20.51
C THR A 47 -9.35 -3.34 -19.01
N PHE A 48 -10.59 -3.41 -18.54
CA PHE A 48 -10.88 -3.75 -17.14
C PHE A 48 -10.28 -5.09 -16.70
N LYS A 49 -10.31 -6.11 -17.57
CA LYS A 49 -9.71 -7.42 -17.31
C LYS A 49 -8.20 -7.31 -17.13
N GLN A 50 -7.53 -6.56 -17.99
CA GLN A 50 -6.09 -6.31 -17.88
C GLN A 50 -5.75 -5.52 -16.62
N MET A 51 -6.53 -4.50 -16.26
CA MET A 51 -6.35 -3.76 -15.01
C MET A 51 -6.45 -4.68 -13.79
N SER A 52 -7.45 -5.57 -13.77
CA SER A 52 -7.61 -6.57 -12.71
C SER A 52 -6.40 -7.53 -12.60
N GLN A 53 -5.81 -7.92 -13.74
CA GLN A 53 -4.59 -8.74 -13.79
C GLN A 53 -3.36 -7.97 -13.33
N ILE A 54 -3.19 -6.71 -13.74
CA ILE A 54 -2.09 -5.84 -13.32
C ILE A 54 -2.11 -5.67 -11.80
N LEU A 55 -3.29 -5.37 -11.22
CA LEU A 55 -3.47 -5.28 -9.77
C LEU A 55 -3.13 -6.60 -9.07
N LEU A 56 -3.51 -7.75 -9.64
CA LEU A 56 -3.12 -9.07 -9.11
C LEU A 56 -1.59 -9.24 -9.11
N TYR A 57 -0.93 -8.94 -10.23
CA TYR A 57 0.52 -9.11 -10.37
C TYR A 57 1.30 -8.15 -9.48
N MET A 58 0.77 -6.97 -9.17
CA MET A 58 1.34 -6.09 -8.13
C MET A 58 1.14 -6.65 -6.72
N LEU A 59 -0.01 -7.28 -6.46
CA LEU A 59 -0.32 -7.84 -5.14
C LEU A 59 0.56 -9.04 -4.77
N LEU A 60 0.88 -9.93 -5.71
CA LEU A 60 1.66 -11.14 -5.46
C LEU A 60 3.01 -10.89 -4.74
N PRO A 61 3.91 -10.00 -5.22
CA PRO A 61 5.15 -9.70 -4.51
C PRO A 61 4.90 -8.99 -3.17
N ILE A 62 3.81 -8.22 -3.03
CA ILE A 62 3.44 -7.60 -1.75
C ILE A 62 3.04 -8.67 -0.72
N ILE A 63 2.31 -9.72 -1.13
CA ILE A 63 2.01 -10.87 -0.28
C ILE A 63 3.31 -11.53 0.16
N ALA A 64 4.22 -11.83 -0.78
CA ALA A 64 5.52 -12.43 -0.45
C ALA A 64 6.33 -11.57 0.54
N HIS A 65 6.34 -10.24 0.34
CA HIS A 65 7.01 -9.31 1.24
C HIS A 65 6.34 -9.26 2.62
N THR A 66 5.00 -9.32 2.68
CA THR A 66 4.26 -9.40 3.94
C THR A 66 4.64 -10.63 4.74
N VAL A 67 4.73 -11.79 4.07
CA VAL A 67 5.14 -13.06 4.69
C VAL A 67 6.58 -12.95 5.23
N TYR A 68 7.51 -12.41 4.44
CA TYR A 68 8.88 -12.17 4.90
C TYR A 68 8.90 -11.30 6.17
N VAL A 69 8.23 -10.14 6.13
CA VAL A 69 8.22 -9.17 7.23
C VAL A 69 7.55 -9.77 8.47
N TYR A 70 6.54 -10.63 8.30
CA TYR A 70 5.89 -11.35 9.39
C TYR A 70 6.86 -12.27 10.14
N PHE A 71 7.65 -13.07 9.42
CA PHE A 71 8.58 -14.03 10.04
C PHE A 71 9.89 -13.41 10.52
N TYR A 72 10.35 -12.33 9.91
CA TYR A 72 11.67 -11.76 10.20
C TYR A 72 11.65 -10.64 11.24
N ALA A 73 10.50 -10.00 11.45
CA ALA A 73 10.40 -8.96 12.46
C ALA A 73 10.30 -9.57 13.87
N PRO A 74 11.12 -9.12 14.83
CA PRO A 74 10.99 -9.52 16.23
C PRO A 74 9.58 -9.29 16.82
N ASP A 75 9.31 -9.96 17.94
CA ASP A 75 8.06 -9.79 18.67
C ASP A 75 7.84 -8.33 19.11
N LEU A 76 6.58 -7.88 19.03
CA LEU A 76 6.23 -6.48 19.28
C LEU A 76 6.72 -5.97 20.64
N LYS A 77 6.74 -6.85 21.65
CA LYS A 77 7.12 -6.54 23.03
C LYS A 77 8.57 -6.05 23.14
N ASP A 78 9.45 -6.49 22.23
CA ASP A 78 10.86 -6.10 22.21
C ASP A 78 11.10 -4.82 21.38
N MET A 79 10.08 -4.32 20.67
CA MET A 79 10.19 -3.20 19.74
C MET A 79 9.65 -1.87 20.26
N ILE A 80 8.91 -1.86 21.37
CA ILE A 80 8.31 -0.64 21.94
C ILE A 80 9.37 0.10 22.77
N THR A 81 10.32 0.74 22.09
CA THR A 81 11.20 1.75 22.71
C THR A 81 10.78 3.18 22.34
N GLY A 82 9.78 3.34 21.47
CA GLY A 82 9.18 4.62 21.06
C GLY A 82 8.16 4.45 19.91
N THR A 83 7.48 5.54 19.51
CA THR A 83 6.45 5.54 18.47
C THR A 83 6.95 5.97 17.08
N GLY A 84 8.28 6.09 16.92
CA GLY A 84 8.92 6.43 15.66
C GLY A 84 8.99 5.24 14.69
N SER A 85 9.10 5.51 13.39
CA SER A 85 9.19 4.47 12.36
C SER A 85 10.35 3.51 12.65
N ASN A 86 10.08 2.20 12.68
CA ASN A 86 11.04 1.21 13.17
C ASN A 86 11.46 0.23 12.08
N ARG A 87 12.77 0.20 11.75
CA ARG A 87 13.32 -0.72 10.74
C ARG A 87 13.27 -2.18 11.17
N ALA A 88 13.39 -2.46 12.47
CA ALA A 88 13.24 -3.83 12.98
C ALA A 88 11.81 -4.34 12.76
N ALA A 89 10.80 -3.50 13.01
CA ALA A 89 9.39 -3.80 12.73
C ALA A 89 9.11 -4.01 11.23
N ALA A 90 9.93 -3.41 10.37
CA ALA A 90 9.89 -3.55 8.92
C ALA A 90 10.78 -4.68 8.38
N GLY A 91 11.25 -5.60 9.22
CA GLY A 91 12.07 -6.75 8.80
C GLY A 91 13.47 -6.35 8.29
N GLY A 92 14.02 -5.23 8.78
CA GLY A 92 15.32 -4.67 8.38
C GLY A 92 15.24 -3.62 7.26
N PHE A 93 14.10 -3.53 6.57
CA PHE A 93 13.88 -2.56 5.49
C PHE A 93 13.52 -1.17 6.01
N GLY A 94 13.46 -0.20 5.10
CA GLY A 94 12.98 1.15 5.43
C GLY A 94 11.49 1.11 5.77
N ALA A 95 11.13 1.42 7.02
CA ALA A 95 9.75 1.33 7.52
C ALA A 95 8.73 2.07 6.64
N ASN A 96 9.07 3.24 6.12
CA ASN A 96 8.20 4.01 5.22
C ASN A 96 7.97 3.32 3.86
N GLN A 97 8.98 2.63 3.33
CA GLN A 97 8.87 1.88 2.08
C GLN A 97 7.98 0.64 2.27
N VAL A 98 8.19 -0.08 3.37
CA VAL A 98 7.38 -1.26 3.72
C VAL A 98 5.93 -0.87 3.95
N ALA A 99 5.66 0.16 4.76
CA ALA A 99 4.29 0.62 5.00
C ALA A 99 3.59 1.10 3.72
N SER A 100 4.32 1.71 2.80
CA SER A 100 3.76 2.14 1.51
C SER A 100 3.42 0.94 0.62
N ALA A 101 4.30 -0.07 0.55
CA ALA A 101 4.04 -1.29 -0.20
C ALA A 101 2.86 -2.08 0.38
N LEU A 102 2.82 -2.24 1.71
CA LEU A 102 1.71 -2.91 2.39
C LEU A 102 0.40 -2.12 2.27
N GLY A 103 0.46 -0.78 2.34
CA GLY A 103 -0.69 0.10 2.09
C GLY A 103 -1.25 -0.06 0.67
N LEU A 104 -0.38 -0.15 -0.35
CA LEU A 104 -0.81 -0.49 -1.70
C LEU A 104 -1.49 -1.87 -1.75
N GLY A 105 -0.95 -2.86 -1.04
CA GLY A 105 -1.58 -4.17 -0.87
C GLY A 105 -2.97 -4.10 -0.24
N MET A 106 -3.14 -3.30 0.82
CA MET A 106 -4.43 -3.07 1.46
C MET A 106 -5.46 -2.50 0.47
N PHE A 107 -5.07 -1.50 -0.32
CA PHE A 107 -5.93 -0.91 -1.33
C PHE A 107 -6.33 -1.93 -2.42
N ILE A 108 -5.37 -2.68 -2.96
CA ILE A 108 -5.63 -3.69 -3.98
C ILE A 108 -6.56 -4.80 -3.45
N LEU A 109 -6.29 -5.31 -2.25
CA LEU A 109 -7.15 -6.32 -1.60
C LEU A 109 -8.55 -5.78 -1.35
N GLY A 110 -8.66 -4.51 -0.93
CA GLY A 110 -9.91 -3.77 -0.86
C GLY A 110 -10.67 -3.87 -2.16
N ILE A 111 -10.11 -3.40 -3.28
CA ILE A 111 -10.73 -3.50 -4.61
C ILE A 111 -11.16 -4.94 -4.92
N ARG A 112 -10.31 -5.94 -4.68
CA ARG A 112 -10.61 -7.35 -5.00
C ARG A 112 -11.78 -7.90 -4.20
N ILE A 113 -11.97 -7.49 -2.95
CA ILE A 113 -13.11 -7.90 -2.12
C ILE A 113 -14.44 -7.44 -2.75
N PHE A 114 -14.49 -6.20 -3.25
CA PHE A 114 -15.72 -5.64 -3.84
C PHE A 114 -15.96 -6.08 -5.28
N ILE A 115 -14.90 -6.23 -6.08
CA ILE A 115 -15.02 -6.40 -7.54
C ILE A 115 -14.71 -7.83 -7.99
N ASN A 116 -13.68 -8.48 -7.43
CA ASN A 116 -13.08 -9.71 -7.98
C ASN A 116 -13.19 -10.92 -7.04
N SER A 117 -14.23 -10.96 -6.19
CA SER A 117 -14.46 -12.06 -5.24
C SER A 117 -15.88 -12.61 -5.37
N PRO A 118 -16.17 -13.45 -6.38
CA PRO A 118 -17.52 -13.95 -6.64
C PRO A 118 -18.01 -14.92 -5.57
N THR A 119 -17.11 -15.67 -4.92
CA THR A 119 -17.45 -16.63 -3.88
C THR A 119 -17.17 -16.07 -2.49
N LEU A 120 -17.90 -16.58 -1.49
CA LEU A 120 -17.64 -16.25 -0.09
C LEU A 120 -16.22 -16.64 0.34
N SER A 121 -15.73 -17.80 -0.13
CA SER A 121 -14.36 -18.26 0.16
C SER A 121 -13.29 -17.28 -0.32
N LEU A 122 -13.42 -16.74 -1.53
CA LEU A 122 -12.49 -15.75 -2.06
C LEU A 122 -12.58 -14.42 -1.32
N LYS A 123 -13.78 -13.99 -0.92
CA LYS A 123 -13.96 -12.80 -0.07
C LYS A 123 -13.24 -12.98 1.26
N LEU A 124 -13.49 -14.09 1.96
CA LEU A 124 -12.86 -14.40 3.24
C LEU A 124 -11.34 -14.49 3.12
N PHE A 125 -10.82 -15.12 2.07
CA PHE A 125 -9.38 -15.20 1.81
C PHE A 125 -8.75 -13.81 1.60
N ASN A 126 -9.36 -12.97 0.75
CA ASN A 126 -8.86 -11.61 0.54
C ASN A 126 -8.98 -10.74 1.80
N THR A 127 -10.05 -10.90 2.59
CA THR A 127 -10.20 -10.25 3.90
C THR A 127 -9.12 -10.70 4.88
N PHE A 128 -8.82 -11.99 4.95
CA PHE A 128 -7.77 -12.53 5.81
C PHE A 128 -6.39 -11.92 5.46
N LEU A 129 -6.04 -11.88 4.17
CA LEU A 129 -4.82 -11.23 3.71
C LEU A 129 -4.81 -9.74 4.05
N LEU A 130 -5.96 -9.06 3.91
CA LEU A 130 -6.09 -7.64 4.21
C LEU A 130 -5.82 -7.37 5.70
N VAL A 131 -6.34 -8.20 6.60
CA VAL A 131 -6.10 -8.08 8.05
C VAL A 131 -4.62 -8.24 8.37
N ILE A 132 -3.97 -9.29 7.84
CA ILE A 132 -2.53 -9.52 8.07
C ILE A 132 -1.69 -8.37 7.54
N MET A 133 -1.93 -7.91 6.31
CA MET A 133 -1.22 -6.77 5.73
C MET A 133 -1.43 -5.49 6.52
N SER A 134 -2.68 -5.21 6.94
CA SER A 134 -3.01 -4.00 7.70
C SER A 134 -2.31 -3.99 9.05
N TYR A 135 -2.35 -5.13 9.77
CA TYR A 135 -1.60 -5.31 11.02
C TYR A 135 -0.11 -5.05 10.81
N ARG A 136 0.51 -5.73 9.83
CA ARG A 136 1.94 -5.57 9.54
C ARG A 136 2.31 -4.14 9.12
N ALA A 137 1.42 -3.44 8.40
CA ALA A 137 1.65 -2.06 7.99
C ALA A 137 1.64 -1.09 9.18
N VAL A 138 0.67 -1.23 10.09
CA VAL A 138 0.52 -0.36 11.28
C VAL A 138 1.73 -0.47 12.20
N ILE A 139 2.20 -1.70 12.46
CA ILE A 139 3.30 -1.94 13.40
C ILE A 139 4.67 -1.47 12.89
N THR A 140 4.80 -1.12 11.61
CA THR A 140 6.00 -0.43 11.11
C THR A 140 6.19 0.97 11.72
N PHE A 141 5.15 1.50 12.38
CA PHE A 141 5.06 2.88 12.88
C PHE A 141 5.21 3.95 11.79
N SER A 142 5.06 3.59 10.50
CA SER A 142 4.99 4.55 9.40
C SER A 142 3.54 4.76 8.95
N ARG A 143 2.97 5.90 9.35
CA ARG A 143 1.54 6.19 9.16
C ARG A 143 1.18 6.56 7.72
N GLY A 144 2.15 7.04 6.93
CA GLY A 144 1.91 7.57 5.58
C GLY A 144 1.25 6.56 4.65
N GLY A 145 1.84 5.37 4.50
CA GLY A 145 1.33 4.34 3.61
C GLY A 145 -0.07 3.84 3.96
N VAL A 146 -0.35 3.66 5.26
CA VAL A 146 -1.66 3.24 5.76
C VAL A 146 -2.72 4.33 5.53
N ILE A 147 -2.41 5.59 5.84
CA ILE A 147 -3.32 6.72 5.63
C ILE A 147 -3.64 6.87 4.14
N THR A 148 -2.63 6.81 3.27
CA THR A 148 -2.84 6.87 1.82
C THR A 148 -3.74 5.74 1.34
N ALA A 149 -3.52 4.50 1.80
CA ALA A 149 -4.38 3.37 1.46
C ALA A 149 -5.85 3.60 1.86
N ILE A 150 -6.08 4.11 3.06
CA ILE A 150 -7.42 4.45 3.56
C ILE A 150 -8.08 5.52 2.69
N LEU A 151 -7.36 6.62 2.40
CA LEU A 151 -7.87 7.69 1.55
C LEU A 151 -8.21 7.21 0.14
N CYS A 152 -7.31 6.45 -0.49
CA CYS A 152 -7.55 5.84 -1.80
C CYS A 152 -8.77 4.91 -1.77
N MET A 153 -8.93 4.12 -0.70
CA MET A 153 -10.06 3.22 -0.54
C MET A 153 -11.38 3.98 -0.39
N ILE A 154 -11.42 5.05 0.41
CA ILE A 154 -12.60 5.90 0.56
C ILE A 154 -12.99 6.51 -0.79
N ILE A 155 -12.03 7.10 -1.51
CA ILE A 155 -12.26 7.68 -2.84
C ILE A 155 -12.80 6.62 -3.82
N PHE A 156 -12.18 5.45 -3.86
CA PHE A 156 -12.63 4.34 -4.69
C PHE A 156 -14.08 3.95 -4.37
N LEU A 157 -14.42 3.81 -3.09
CA LEU A 157 -15.77 3.42 -2.68
C LEU A 157 -16.81 4.49 -3.00
N VAL A 158 -16.48 5.77 -2.84
CA VAL A 158 -17.37 6.90 -3.21
C VAL A 158 -17.65 6.87 -4.71
N VAL A 159 -16.60 6.75 -5.54
CA VAL A 159 -16.72 6.70 -7.01
C VAL A 159 -17.45 5.43 -7.46
N TYR A 160 -17.16 4.29 -6.83
CA TYR A 160 -17.80 3.02 -7.14
C TYR A 160 -19.28 3.03 -6.76
N TYR A 161 -19.64 3.58 -5.60
CA TYR A 161 -21.01 3.74 -5.14
C TYR A 161 -21.82 4.67 -6.04
N ALA A 162 -21.22 5.77 -6.51
CA ALA A 162 -21.87 6.71 -7.41
C ALA A 162 -22.27 6.06 -8.76
N GLN A 163 -21.49 5.10 -9.23
CA GLN A 163 -21.72 4.37 -10.49
C GLN A 163 -22.49 3.04 -10.32
N ALA A 164 -22.75 2.62 -9.09
CA ALA A 164 -23.37 1.34 -8.76
C ALA A 164 -24.91 1.35 -8.94
N THR A 165 -25.46 0.21 -9.39
CA THR A 165 -26.92 -0.03 -9.35
C THR A 165 -27.40 -0.28 -7.91
N SER A 166 -28.70 -0.15 -7.63
CA SER A 166 -29.26 -0.25 -6.27
C SER A 166 -28.89 -1.55 -5.51
N LYS A 167 -28.74 -2.68 -6.22
CA LYS A 167 -28.29 -3.96 -5.62
C LYS A 167 -26.80 -3.95 -5.25
N VAL A 168 -25.96 -3.27 -6.03
CA VAL A 168 -24.52 -3.16 -5.78
C VAL A 168 -24.25 -2.18 -4.64
N LYS A 169 -25.06 -1.12 -4.50
CA LYS A 169 -24.98 -0.15 -3.39
C LYS A 169 -25.03 -0.81 -2.00
N THR A 170 -25.94 -1.78 -1.78
CA THR A 170 -26.02 -2.52 -0.50
C THR A 170 -24.79 -3.38 -0.24
N GLN A 171 -24.18 -3.97 -1.28
CA GLN A 171 -22.94 -4.75 -1.16
C GLN A 171 -21.73 -3.88 -0.84
N VAL A 172 -21.69 -2.66 -1.41
CA VAL A 172 -20.64 -1.66 -1.14
C VAL A 172 -20.68 -1.21 0.31
N ILE A 173 -21.87 -0.97 0.86
CA ILE A 173 -22.02 -0.59 2.28
C ILE A 173 -21.54 -1.73 3.19
N GLY A 174 -21.93 -2.98 2.91
CA GLY A 174 -21.52 -4.14 3.70
C GLY A 174 -20.00 -4.37 3.71
N GLY A 175 -19.33 -4.22 2.56
CA GLY A 175 -17.88 -4.33 2.52
C GLY A 175 -17.16 -3.12 3.12
N PHE A 176 -17.74 -1.92 3.09
CA PHE A 176 -17.15 -0.74 3.74
C PHE A 176 -17.10 -0.92 5.25
N VAL A 177 -18.19 -1.42 5.84
CA VAL A 177 -18.23 -1.80 7.26
C VAL A 177 -17.12 -2.79 7.56
N LEU A 178 -17.00 -3.85 6.75
CA LEU A 178 -15.99 -4.90 6.95
C LEU A 178 -14.54 -4.39 6.84
N PHE A 179 -14.27 -3.46 5.92
CA PHE A 179 -12.99 -2.78 5.80
C PHE A 179 -12.66 -1.94 7.05
N VAL A 180 -13.62 -1.14 7.52
CA VAL A 180 -13.47 -0.34 8.74
C VAL A 180 -13.26 -1.24 9.96
N THR A 181 -14.03 -2.33 10.09
CA THR A 181 -13.85 -3.31 11.17
C THR A 181 -12.46 -3.93 11.14
N ALA A 182 -11.94 -4.31 9.97
CA ALA A 182 -10.58 -4.85 9.84
C ALA A 182 -9.51 -3.85 10.29
N LEU A 183 -9.68 -2.55 9.98
CA LEU A 183 -8.76 -1.51 10.42
C LEU A 183 -8.83 -1.28 11.93
N VAL A 184 -10.04 -1.24 12.51
CA VAL A 184 -10.23 -1.09 13.95
C VAL A 184 -9.65 -2.27 14.70
N LEU A 185 -9.87 -3.50 14.23
CA LEU A 185 -9.27 -4.70 14.81
C LEU A 185 -7.74 -4.67 14.70
N GLY A 186 -7.20 -4.29 13.55
CA GLY A 186 -5.76 -4.12 13.37
C GLY A 186 -5.17 -3.10 14.34
N TRP A 187 -5.86 -1.98 14.56
CA TRP A 187 -5.47 -0.98 15.55
C TRP A 187 -5.52 -1.54 16.98
N MET A 188 -6.64 -2.16 17.38
CA MET A 188 -6.81 -2.74 18.72
C MET A 188 -5.75 -3.79 19.04
N ILE A 189 -5.45 -4.69 18.09
CA ILE A 189 -4.42 -5.71 18.22
C ILE A 189 -3.04 -5.04 18.35
N SER A 190 -2.78 -3.98 17.59
CA SER A 190 -1.49 -3.26 17.68
C SER A 190 -1.33 -2.44 18.96
N SER A 191 -2.43 -2.04 19.60
CA SER A 191 -2.43 -1.23 20.83
C SER A 191 -2.50 -2.05 22.12
N SER A 192 -2.56 -3.38 22.02
CA SER A 192 -2.61 -4.32 23.15
C SER A 192 -1.26 -5.02 23.32
#